data_AF-A0A0S7EYC7-F1
#
_entry.id   AF-A0A0S7EYC7-F1
#
_cell.length_a   1.000
_cell.length_b   1.000
_cell.length_c   1.000
_cell.angle_alpha   90.00
_cell.angle_beta   90.00
_cell.angle_gamma   90.00
#
_symmetry.space_group_name_H-M   'P 1'
#
loop_
_entity.id
_entity.type
_entity.pdbx_description
1 polymer ?
#
loop_
_entity_poly.entity_id
_entity_poly.type
_entity_poly.pdbx_seq_one_letter_code
_entity_poly.pdbx_strand_id
1 'polypeptide(L)'
;CDRSGGGCSRRPATCCNYLPSILRQGKFCQVTFSQCLTSLHAPLLKQAGLTVETQLTDTFKPCCDHLCFPDRVRKIFLLLFQKMMADNNLVRHLDACETMGNATAICSDKTGTLTMNRMTVVQVYIAEKHFKKIPPPENIPSSVLDMLVVGIAVNSAYTTNILPPEKEGGLPRQVGNKTECALLGFANDLKRDYRAVRAEIPEEKFYKVYTFNSVRKSMSTVLKMPDGSFRMFSKGASEILLKKCYKIVTAGGEAKVFRPRDRDDMVKKVIEPMASEGLRTICLAYRDFPISEGQPDWDNENDILSGLTCICVVGIEDPVRPEVPDAIKKCQQAGITVRMVTGDNINTARAIACKCGILQPGDDFLCLDGKEFNRRIRNERGEIEQERIDKIWPKLRVLARSSPTDKHTLVKGIIDSTIAEQRQVVAVTGDGTNDGPALKKADVGFAMGIAGTDVAKEASDIILTDDNFSSIVKAVMWGRNVYDSISKFLQFQLTVNVVAVIVAFTGACITQDSPLKAVQMLWVNLIMDTFASLALATEPPTEALLLRKPYGRNKPLISRTMMKNILGHAVYQLATIFTLLFVGEKLFDIDSGRNAPLNVS
;
A
#
# COMPACT_ATOMS: atom_id res chain seq x y z
N CYS A 1 -39.47 16.11 -8.31
CA CYS A 1 -40.44 17.20 -8.18
C CYS A 1 -40.65 17.85 -9.54
N ASP A 2 -41.93 18.04 -9.83
CA ASP A 2 -42.60 18.88 -10.82
C ASP A 2 -42.52 18.67 -12.35
N ARG A 3 -43.75 18.66 -12.88
CA ARG A 3 -44.18 18.76 -14.27
C ARG A 3 -44.05 20.21 -14.74
N SER A 4 -43.48 20.41 -15.91
CA SER A 4 -43.89 21.48 -16.83
C SER A 4 -43.43 21.14 -18.25
N GLY A 5 -44.39 21.16 -19.17
CA GLY A 5 -44.16 20.98 -20.60
C GLY A 5 -43.53 22.23 -21.22
N GLY A 6 -42.65 22.01 -22.17
CA GLY A 6 -42.06 23.05 -23.01
C GLY A 6 -41.28 22.39 -24.14
N GLY A 7 -41.86 22.34 -25.34
CA GLY A 7 -41.17 21.88 -26.54
C GLY A 7 -40.14 22.92 -27.00
N CYS A 8 -38.94 22.47 -27.37
CA CYS A 8 -38.07 23.22 -28.26
C CYS A 8 -37.12 22.29 -29.03
N SER A 9 -37.21 22.39 -30.36
CA SER A 9 -36.39 21.72 -31.36
C SER A 9 -34.95 22.26 -31.38
N ARG A 10 -33.93 21.41 -31.19
CA ARG A 10 -32.55 21.65 -31.69
C ARG A 10 -31.86 20.33 -32.07
N ARG A 11 -31.11 20.40 -33.18
CA ARG A 11 -30.37 19.34 -33.89
C ARG A 11 -29.39 18.56 -32.99
N PRO A 12 -29.06 17.28 -33.29
CA PRO A 12 -28.07 16.53 -32.53
C PRO A 12 -26.66 16.81 -33.08
N ALA A 13 -25.90 17.64 -32.39
CA ALA A 13 -24.45 17.62 -32.44
C ALA A 13 -23.95 17.61 -30.99
N THR A 14 -22.92 16.81 -30.71
CA THR A 14 -22.25 16.60 -29.40
C THR A 14 -22.90 15.58 -28.44
N CYS A 15 -22.77 14.29 -28.79
CA CYS A 15 -22.94 13.15 -27.87
C CYS A 15 -21.72 12.20 -27.88
N CYS A 16 -20.50 12.74 -28.00
CA CYS A 16 -19.26 11.92 -28.07
C CYS A 16 -18.44 11.85 -26.77
N ASN A 17 -18.83 12.53 -25.69
CA ASN A 17 -18.01 12.58 -24.45
C ASN A 17 -18.60 11.87 -23.22
N TYR A 18 -19.64 11.04 -23.38
CA TYR A 18 -20.31 10.34 -22.27
C TYR A 18 -20.32 8.80 -22.36
N LEU A 19 -19.53 8.20 -23.25
CA LEU A 19 -19.47 6.73 -23.40
C LEU A 19 -18.78 5.98 -22.23
N PRO A 20 -17.76 6.51 -21.51
CA PRO A 20 -17.07 5.73 -20.47
C PRO A 20 -17.85 5.56 -19.16
N SER A 21 -18.81 6.44 -18.86
CA SER A 21 -19.60 6.42 -17.62
C SER A 21 -20.81 5.48 -17.71
N ILE A 22 -21.28 5.16 -18.92
CA ILE A 22 -22.45 4.28 -19.15
C ILE A 22 -22.08 2.79 -19.01
N LEU A 23 -20.82 2.41 -19.25
CA LEU A 23 -20.33 1.05 -19.02
C LEU A 23 -20.24 0.70 -17.52
N ARG A 24 -20.11 1.67 -16.61
CA ARG A 24 -20.15 1.46 -15.16
C ARG A 24 -21.55 1.20 -14.60
N GLN A 25 -22.60 1.46 -15.37
CA GLN A 25 -23.99 1.22 -14.95
C GLN A 25 -24.63 -0.01 -15.60
N GLY A 26 -23.88 -0.85 -16.34
CA GLY A 26 -24.39 -2.16 -16.78
C GLY A 26 -25.67 -2.12 -17.62
N LYS A 27 -26.00 -1.00 -18.29
CA LYS A 27 -27.27 -0.82 -19.01
C LYS A 27 -27.19 -0.96 -20.53
N PHE A 28 -26.02 -1.25 -21.12
CA PHE A 28 -25.85 -1.19 -22.57
C PHE A 28 -25.77 -2.53 -23.32
N CYS A 29 -25.99 -3.67 -22.67
CA CYS A 29 -25.90 -4.97 -23.37
C CYS A 29 -27.20 -5.80 -23.39
N GLN A 30 -28.19 -5.50 -22.55
CA GLN A 30 -29.43 -6.29 -22.48
C GLN A 30 -30.47 -5.87 -23.54
N VAL A 31 -30.52 -4.58 -23.89
CA VAL A 31 -31.59 -4.07 -24.74
C VAL A 31 -31.23 -4.18 -26.22
N THR A 32 -29.98 -3.89 -26.59
CA THR A 32 -29.59 -3.79 -28.00
C THR A 32 -29.47 -5.13 -28.70
N PHE A 33 -28.93 -6.19 -28.10
CA PHE A 33 -28.75 -7.46 -28.82
C PHE A 33 -30.07 -8.22 -29.01
N SER A 34 -30.93 -8.22 -27.98
CA SER A 34 -32.28 -8.78 -28.02
C SER A 34 -33.19 -8.00 -28.98
N GLN A 35 -33.18 -6.65 -28.93
CA GLN A 35 -33.94 -5.81 -29.86
C GLN A 35 -33.39 -5.80 -31.29
N CYS A 36 -32.09 -6.01 -31.48
CA CYS A 36 -31.48 -6.03 -32.81
C CYS A 36 -31.75 -7.37 -33.51
N LEU A 37 -31.80 -8.51 -32.80
CA LEU A 37 -32.27 -9.78 -33.37
C LEU A 37 -33.79 -9.78 -33.66
N THR A 38 -34.60 -9.22 -32.77
CA THR A 38 -36.05 -9.08 -33.03
C THR A 38 -36.35 -8.06 -34.13
N SER A 39 -35.55 -7.00 -34.33
CA SER A 39 -35.81 -5.99 -35.37
C SER A 39 -35.18 -6.31 -36.73
N LEU A 40 -34.00 -6.97 -36.81
CA LEU A 40 -33.37 -7.31 -38.10
C LEU A 40 -33.98 -8.53 -38.81
N HIS A 41 -34.66 -9.43 -38.11
CA HIS A 41 -35.20 -10.66 -38.72
C HIS A 41 -36.72 -10.76 -38.77
N ALA A 42 -37.46 -9.90 -38.05
CA ALA A 42 -38.91 -9.84 -38.14
C ALA A 42 -39.47 -9.60 -39.57
N PRO A 43 -38.85 -8.78 -40.45
CA PRO A 43 -39.37 -8.59 -41.81
C PRO A 43 -39.16 -9.80 -42.72
N LEU A 44 -38.03 -10.51 -42.56
CA LEU A 44 -37.67 -11.68 -43.37
C LEU A 44 -38.47 -12.93 -42.96
N LEU A 45 -38.76 -13.09 -41.66
CA LEU A 45 -39.57 -14.20 -41.15
C LEU A 45 -41.06 -14.05 -41.48
N LYS A 46 -41.57 -12.81 -41.58
CA LYS A 46 -42.95 -12.53 -42.04
C LYS A 46 -43.21 -12.91 -43.51
N GLN A 47 -42.20 -12.85 -44.37
CA GLN A 47 -42.32 -13.28 -45.77
C GLN A 47 -42.35 -14.82 -45.93
N ALA A 48 -41.93 -15.58 -44.91
CA ALA A 48 -41.83 -17.04 -44.96
C ALA A 48 -43.05 -17.80 -44.37
N GLY A 49 -44.09 -17.10 -43.91
CA GLY A 49 -45.36 -17.73 -43.49
C GLY A 49 -45.27 -18.68 -42.28
N LEU A 50 -44.25 -18.55 -41.45
CA LEU A 50 -43.97 -19.44 -40.32
C LEU A 50 -44.60 -18.92 -39.02
N THR A 51 -45.44 -19.74 -38.37
CA THR A 51 -46.01 -19.60 -37.00
C THR A 51 -44.95 -19.73 -35.89
N VAL A 52 -43.79 -19.11 -36.11
CA VAL A 52 -42.56 -19.26 -35.33
C VAL A 52 -42.39 -18.11 -34.33
N GLU A 53 -43.25 -17.08 -34.41
CA GLU A 53 -43.24 -15.88 -33.55
C GLU A 53 -43.49 -16.21 -32.06
N THR A 54 -44.44 -17.09 -31.72
CA THR A 54 -44.80 -17.39 -30.32
C THR A 54 -43.79 -18.32 -29.62
N GLN A 55 -43.32 -19.37 -30.30
CA GLN A 55 -42.34 -20.30 -29.72
C GLN A 55 -40.94 -19.67 -29.55
N LEU A 56 -40.45 -18.87 -30.50
CA LEU A 56 -39.18 -18.17 -30.28
C LEU A 56 -39.30 -17.13 -29.16
N THR A 57 -40.40 -16.40 -29.07
CA THR A 57 -40.53 -15.36 -28.05
C THR A 57 -40.61 -15.96 -26.63
N ASP A 58 -41.37 -17.05 -26.43
CA ASP A 58 -41.49 -17.68 -25.11
C ASP A 58 -40.24 -18.49 -24.71
N THR A 59 -39.45 -18.98 -25.67
CA THR A 59 -38.22 -19.75 -25.39
C THR A 59 -36.96 -18.86 -25.29
N PHE A 60 -36.86 -17.80 -26.10
CA PHE A 60 -35.70 -16.89 -26.09
C PHE A 60 -35.75 -15.85 -24.98
N LYS A 61 -36.94 -15.37 -24.61
CA LYS A 61 -37.09 -14.30 -23.63
C LYS A 61 -36.53 -14.67 -22.25
N PRO A 62 -36.74 -15.87 -21.69
CA PRO A 62 -36.07 -16.29 -20.46
C PRO A 62 -34.54 -16.42 -20.59
N CYS A 63 -34.03 -16.91 -21.72
CA CYS A 63 -32.58 -17.03 -21.96
C CYS A 63 -31.87 -15.68 -22.11
N CYS A 64 -32.54 -14.68 -22.69
CA CYS A 64 -31.99 -13.34 -22.90
C CYS A 64 -32.28 -12.36 -21.73
N ASP A 65 -33.44 -12.46 -21.08
CA ASP A 65 -33.85 -11.51 -20.03
C ASP A 65 -33.30 -11.88 -18.65
N HIS A 66 -33.00 -13.15 -18.36
CA HIS A 66 -32.32 -13.54 -17.10
C HIS A 66 -30.82 -13.21 -17.06
N LEU A 67 -30.32 -12.39 -17.97
CA LEU A 67 -28.95 -11.90 -17.98
C LEU A 67 -28.68 -10.84 -16.88
N CYS A 68 -28.91 -11.16 -15.59
CA CYS A 68 -28.38 -10.43 -14.43
C CYS A 68 -26.86 -10.64 -14.29
N PHE A 69 -26.12 -10.27 -15.34
CA PHE A 69 -24.66 -10.28 -15.35
C PHE A 69 -24.04 -9.50 -14.16
N PRO A 70 -24.56 -8.33 -13.76
CA PRO A 70 -24.00 -7.56 -12.64
C PRO A 70 -24.13 -8.25 -11.28
N ASP A 71 -25.27 -8.87 -10.99
CA ASP A 71 -25.51 -9.54 -9.70
C ASP A 71 -24.66 -10.81 -9.55
N ARG A 72 -24.41 -11.52 -10.67
CA ARG A 72 -23.56 -12.72 -10.73
C ARG A 72 -22.10 -12.37 -10.43
N VAL A 73 -21.59 -11.33 -11.08
CA VAL A 73 -20.24 -10.80 -10.81
C VAL A 73 -20.13 -10.35 -9.35
N ARG A 74 -21.17 -9.69 -8.79
CA ARG A 74 -21.19 -9.27 -7.39
C ARG A 74 -21.06 -10.43 -6.40
N LYS A 75 -21.61 -11.61 -6.71
CA LYS A 75 -21.48 -12.81 -5.88
C LYS A 75 -20.04 -13.36 -5.87
N ILE A 76 -19.38 -13.36 -7.02
CA ILE A 76 -17.96 -13.71 -7.15
C ILE A 76 -17.12 -12.78 -6.26
N PHE A 77 -17.38 -11.48 -6.36
CA PHE A 77 -16.73 -10.45 -5.55
C PHE A 77 -16.88 -10.71 -4.05
N LEU A 78 -18.11 -10.95 -3.55
CA LEU A 78 -18.37 -11.21 -2.12
C LEU A 78 -17.55 -12.38 -1.55
N LEU A 79 -17.44 -13.49 -2.28
CA LEU A 79 -16.66 -14.65 -1.84
C LEU A 79 -15.16 -14.35 -1.81
N LEU A 80 -14.66 -13.65 -2.83
CA LEU A 80 -13.25 -13.23 -2.88
C LEU A 80 -12.92 -12.26 -1.74
N PHE A 81 -13.85 -11.38 -1.35
CA PHE A 81 -13.64 -10.45 -0.24
C PHE A 81 -13.51 -11.15 1.11
N GLN A 82 -14.29 -12.20 1.36
CA GLN A 82 -14.14 -12.99 2.58
C GLN A 82 -12.73 -13.61 2.66
N LYS A 83 -12.18 -14.06 1.52
CA LYS A 83 -10.81 -14.57 1.45
C LYS A 83 -9.75 -13.47 1.61
N MET A 84 -9.94 -12.30 1.00
CA MET A 84 -9.04 -11.15 1.19
C MET A 84 -9.02 -10.66 2.65
N MET A 85 -10.17 -10.68 3.32
CA MET A 85 -10.27 -10.33 4.74
C MET A 85 -9.50 -11.33 5.61
N ALA A 86 -9.54 -12.63 5.28
CA ALA A 86 -8.72 -13.64 5.93
C ALA A 86 -7.21 -13.41 5.68
N ASP A 87 -6.86 -12.75 4.56
CA ASP A 87 -5.51 -12.31 4.20
C ASP A 87 -5.15 -10.89 4.71
N ASN A 88 -5.81 -10.44 5.79
CA ASN A 88 -5.60 -9.14 6.44
C ASN A 88 -5.86 -7.88 5.56
N ASN A 89 -6.61 -8.04 4.47
CA ASN A 89 -7.02 -6.94 3.60
C ASN A 89 -8.53 -6.70 3.74
N LEU A 90 -8.91 -5.70 4.53
CA LEU A 90 -10.30 -5.30 4.69
C LEU A 90 -10.69 -4.33 3.58
N VAL A 91 -11.50 -4.79 2.63
CA VAL A 91 -11.98 -3.97 1.51
C VAL A 91 -13.27 -3.24 1.87
N ARG A 92 -13.27 -1.90 1.80
CA ARG A 92 -14.46 -1.05 2.03
C ARG A 92 -15.22 -0.79 0.74
N HIS A 93 -14.51 -0.58 -0.37
CA HIS A 93 -15.07 -0.31 -1.68
C HIS A 93 -14.73 -1.44 -2.66
N LEU A 94 -15.75 -2.11 -3.19
CA LEU A 94 -15.58 -3.37 -3.95
C LEU A 94 -14.80 -3.17 -5.26
N ASP A 95 -14.98 -2.02 -5.90
CA ASP A 95 -14.30 -1.63 -7.14
C ASP A 95 -12.80 -1.39 -6.95
N ALA A 96 -12.35 -1.12 -5.72
CA ALA A 96 -10.94 -0.92 -5.42
C ALA A 96 -10.11 -2.20 -5.62
N CYS A 97 -10.69 -3.38 -5.35
CA CYS A 97 -9.98 -4.65 -5.51
C CYS A 97 -9.66 -4.96 -6.99
N GLU A 98 -10.63 -4.80 -7.88
CA GLU A 98 -10.39 -4.95 -9.32
C GLU A 98 -9.40 -3.90 -9.83
N THR A 99 -9.56 -2.65 -9.39
CA THR A 99 -8.71 -1.54 -9.79
C THR A 99 -7.25 -1.78 -9.39
N MET A 100 -7.01 -2.37 -8.21
CA MET A 100 -5.67 -2.70 -7.73
C MET A 100 -4.96 -3.73 -8.60
N GLY A 101 -5.69 -4.63 -9.27
CA GLY A 101 -5.12 -5.59 -10.23
C GLY A 101 -4.41 -4.92 -11.41
N ASN A 102 -4.81 -3.68 -11.73
CA ASN A 102 -4.26 -2.86 -12.80
C ASN A 102 -3.33 -1.73 -12.30
N ALA A 103 -2.96 -1.72 -11.02
CA ALA A 103 -2.06 -0.71 -10.47
C ALA A 103 -0.74 -0.64 -11.25
N THR A 104 -0.28 0.57 -11.57
CA THR A 104 0.99 0.84 -12.25
C THR A 104 1.96 1.62 -11.38
N ALA A 105 1.45 2.36 -10.40
CA ALA A 105 2.24 3.14 -9.47
C ALA A 105 1.69 3.00 -8.04
N ILE A 106 2.60 2.90 -7.07
CA ILE A 106 2.27 2.99 -5.63
C ILE A 106 3.01 4.19 -5.08
N CYS A 107 2.28 5.18 -4.58
CA CYS A 107 2.83 6.30 -3.81
C CYS A 107 2.69 5.98 -2.33
N SER A 108 3.80 5.64 -1.69
CA SER A 108 3.83 5.20 -0.30
C SER A 108 4.36 6.28 0.63
N ASP A 109 3.67 6.53 1.75
CA ASP A 109 4.31 7.21 2.87
C ASP A 109 5.45 6.35 3.46
N LYS A 110 6.38 6.99 4.16
CA LYS A 110 7.54 6.34 4.79
C LYS A 110 7.24 5.93 6.22
N THR A 111 6.70 6.84 7.03
CA THR A 111 6.52 6.63 8.48
C THR A 111 5.28 5.76 8.69
N GLY A 112 5.36 4.76 9.56
CA GLY A 112 4.22 3.86 9.83
C GLY A 112 3.93 2.84 8.73
N THR A 113 4.20 3.18 7.47
CA THR A 113 4.00 2.29 6.33
C THR A 113 5.24 1.45 6.03
N LEU A 114 6.32 2.04 5.49
CA LEU A 114 7.54 1.31 5.12
C LEU A 114 8.44 1.00 6.33
N THR A 115 8.32 1.82 7.36
CA THR A 115 9.10 1.74 8.60
C THR A 115 8.21 1.32 9.76
N MET A 116 8.82 0.79 10.83
CA MET A 116 8.09 0.32 12.00
C MET A 116 7.47 1.45 12.84
N ASN A 117 7.76 2.72 12.52
CA ASN A 117 7.39 3.90 13.31
C ASN A 117 7.91 3.81 14.77
N ARG A 118 9.05 3.14 14.93
CA ARG A 118 9.67 2.79 16.21
C ARG A 118 11.14 3.14 16.14
N MET A 119 11.55 4.19 16.85
CA MET A 119 12.94 4.61 16.82
C MET A 119 13.82 3.62 17.59
N THR A 120 14.96 3.27 17.02
CA THR A 120 15.95 2.33 17.57
C THR A 120 17.36 2.88 17.37
N VAL A 121 18.26 2.60 18.31
CA VAL A 121 19.70 2.89 18.13
C VAL A 121 20.28 1.81 17.23
N VAL A 122 20.92 2.20 16.14
CA VAL A 122 21.52 1.25 15.19
C VAL A 122 23.05 1.33 15.17
N GLN A 123 23.59 2.53 15.35
CA GLN A 123 25.02 2.76 15.42
C GLN A 123 25.41 3.48 16.71
N VAL A 124 26.62 3.22 17.19
CA VAL A 124 27.16 3.89 18.36
C VAL A 124 28.66 4.12 18.21
N TYR A 125 29.12 5.30 18.60
CA TYR A 125 30.51 5.61 18.82
C TYR A 125 30.75 5.71 20.32
N ILE A 126 31.52 4.78 20.87
CA ILE A 126 31.81 4.67 22.30
C ILE A 126 33.20 4.06 22.49
N ALA A 127 33.92 4.45 23.54
CA ALA A 127 35.24 3.91 23.85
C ALA A 127 36.22 3.95 22.66
N GLU A 128 36.25 5.10 21.96
CA GLU A 128 37.10 5.37 20.77
C GLU A 128 36.83 4.46 19.54
N LYS A 129 35.72 3.72 19.52
CA LYS A 129 35.33 2.83 18.41
C LYS A 129 33.95 3.18 17.86
N HIS A 130 33.83 3.20 16.53
CA HIS A 130 32.56 3.31 15.82
C HIS A 130 32.01 1.91 15.52
N PHE A 131 30.90 1.55 16.15
CA PHE A 131 30.16 0.33 15.89
C PHE A 131 28.97 0.61 14.97
N LYS A 132 28.94 -0.04 13.80
CA LYS A 132 27.83 0.05 12.82
C LYS A 132 26.61 -0.79 13.20
N LYS A 133 26.75 -1.65 14.19
CA LYS A 133 25.69 -2.44 14.83
C LYS A 133 25.90 -2.35 16.34
N ILE A 134 24.83 -2.51 17.12
CA ILE A 134 24.93 -2.54 18.58
C ILE A 134 25.99 -3.60 18.98
N PRO A 135 27.07 -3.22 19.69
CA PRO A 135 28.06 -4.17 20.15
C PRO A 135 27.51 -5.01 21.31
N PRO A 136 28.00 -6.25 21.50
CA PRO A 136 27.71 -6.98 22.72
C PRO A 136 28.29 -6.23 23.94
N PRO A 137 27.68 -6.34 25.13
CA PRO A 137 28.10 -5.59 26.33
C PRO A 137 29.57 -5.82 26.72
N GLU A 138 30.10 -7.01 26.43
CA GLU A 138 31.49 -7.41 26.69
C GLU A 138 32.53 -6.54 25.97
N ASN A 139 32.14 -5.88 24.87
CA ASN A 139 33.03 -5.02 24.09
C ASN A 139 33.11 -3.59 24.64
N ILE A 140 32.31 -3.26 25.66
CA ILE A 140 32.28 -1.95 26.32
C ILE A 140 32.79 -2.11 27.75
N PRO A 141 33.74 -1.28 28.22
CA PRO A 141 34.19 -1.32 29.60
C PRO A 141 33.03 -1.14 30.58
N SER A 142 32.97 -1.94 31.64
CA SER A 142 31.84 -1.94 32.58
C SER A 142 31.58 -0.58 33.22
N SER A 143 32.64 0.18 33.55
CA SER A 143 32.52 1.54 34.10
C SER A 143 31.83 2.51 33.15
N VAL A 144 32.12 2.41 31.84
CA VAL A 144 31.51 3.24 30.80
C VAL A 144 30.07 2.80 30.55
N LEU A 145 29.82 1.50 30.55
CA LEU A 145 28.49 0.93 30.38
C LEU A 145 27.54 1.37 31.50
N ASP A 146 27.98 1.30 32.75
CA ASP A 146 27.15 1.67 33.89
C ASP A 146 26.87 3.18 33.89
N MET A 147 27.88 4.02 33.58
CA MET A 147 27.70 5.47 33.41
C MET A 147 26.72 5.82 32.28
N LEU A 148 26.82 5.12 31.15
CA LEU A 148 25.94 5.29 30.00
C LEU A 148 24.49 4.96 30.35
N VAL A 149 24.26 3.81 31.00
CA VAL A 149 22.92 3.36 31.37
C VAL A 149 22.28 4.31 32.38
N VAL A 150 23.04 4.75 33.39
CA VAL A 150 22.57 5.78 34.35
C VAL A 150 22.24 7.08 33.62
N GLY A 151 23.12 7.55 32.74
CA GLY A 151 22.90 8.76 31.96
C GLY A 151 21.65 8.68 31.07
N ILE A 152 21.40 7.54 30.43
CA ILE A 152 20.21 7.31 29.60
C ILE A 152 18.94 7.27 30.47
N ALA A 153 18.95 6.53 31.57
CA ALA A 153 17.78 6.28 32.41
C ALA A 153 17.30 7.55 33.12
N VAL A 154 18.25 8.33 33.66
CA VAL A 154 18.03 9.57 34.43
C VAL A 154 17.72 10.75 33.51
N ASN A 155 18.43 10.86 32.39
CA ASN A 155 18.23 11.97 31.47
C ASN A 155 17.12 11.68 30.45
N SER A 156 16.13 10.86 30.79
CA SER A 156 14.93 10.59 29.98
C SER A 156 13.69 10.76 30.83
N ALA A 157 12.62 11.33 30.28
CA ALA A 157 11.41 11.56 31.05
C ALA A 157 10.88 10.26 31.68
N TYR A 158 10.40 10.33 32.92
CA TYR A 158 9.85 9.16 33.62
C TYR A 158 8.56 8.64 32.98
N THR A 159 7.85 9.52 32.27
CA THR A 159 6.69 9.17 31.43
C THR A 159 7.08 8.37 30.19
N THR A 160 8.35 8.42 29.76
CA THR A 160 8.87 7.64 28.64
C THR A 160 9.22 6.23 29.12
N ASN A 161 8.55 5.21 28.57
CA ASN A 161 8.75 3.81 28.94
C ASN A 161 8.64 2.87 27.74
N ILE A 162 9.36 1.75 27.83
CA ILE A 162 9.16 0.59 26.97
C ILE A 162 8.31 -0.40 27.74
N LEU A 163 7.09 -0.62 27.25
CA LEU A 163 6.14 -1.58 27.80
C LEU A 163 6.25 -2.93 27.07
N PRO A 164 5.90 -4.03 27.75
CA PRO A 164 5.77 -5.32 27.09
C PRO A 164 4.77 -5.24 25.93
N PRO A 165 4.86 -6.16 24.95
CA PRO A 165 3.92 -6.21 23.84
C PRO A 165 2.49 -6.53 24.33
N GLU A 166 1.49 -5.99 23.65
CA GLU A 166 0.07 -6.25 23.96
C GLU A 166 -0.38 -7.66 23.55
N LYS A 167 0.35 -8.30 22.63
CA LYS A 167 0.13 -9.66 22.15
C LYS A 167 1.40 -10.48 22.33
N GLU A 168 1.25 -11.76 22.68
CA GLU A 168 2.38 -12.70 22.72
C GLU A 168 3.10 -12.74 21.36
N GLY A 169 4.43 -12.63 21.38
CA GLY A 169 5.26 -12.55 20.18
C GLY A 169 5.31 -11.18 19.50
N GLY A 170 4.58 -10.18 20.01
CA GLY A 170 4.61 -8.81 19.48
C GLY A 170 5.88 -8.03 19.86
N LEU A 171 6.10 -6.89 19.20
CA LEU A 171 7.19 -5.97 19.53
C LEU A 171 6.84 -5.13 20.78
N PRO A 172 7.82 -4.82 21.66
CA PRO A 172 7.63 -3.92 22.79
C PRO A 172 7.03 -2.56 22.39
N ARG A 173 6.07 -2.05 23.18
CA ARG A 173 5.39 -0.77 22.93
C ARG A 173 6.20 0.40 23.50
N GLN A 174 6.46 1.41 22.68
CA GLN A 174 7.11 2.65 23.11
C GLN A 174 6.06 3.69 23.52
N VAL A 175 6.14 4.20 24.75
CA VAL A 175 5.28 5.27 25.28
C VAL A 175 6.14 6.47 25.62
N GLY A 176 5.71 7.68 25.24
CA GLY A 176 6.47 8.91 25.42
C GLY A 176 7.28 9.31 24.18
N ASN A 177 8.41 10.00 24.37
CA ASN A 177 9.22 10.48 23.25
C ASN A 177 9.99 9.33 22.60
N LYS A 178 9.73 9.07 21.32
CA LYS A 178 10.33 7.96 20.57
C LYS A 178 11.87 7.95 20.60
N THR A 179 12.51 9.13 20.59
CA THR A 179 13.98 9.22 20.65
C THR A 179 14.50 8.72 21.99
N GLU A 180 13.80 9.03 23.08
CA GLU A 180 14.16 8.57 24.42
C GLU A 180 13.87 7.08 24.57
N CYS A 181 12.73 6.61 24.04
CA CYS A 181 12.44 5.19 23.97
C CYS A 181 13.51 4.41 23.20
N ALA A 182 14.11 4.98 22.16
CA ALA A 182 15.21 4.35 21.45
C ALA A 182 16.46 4.21 22.34
N LEU A 183 16.76 5.23 23.15
CA LEU A 183 17.88 5.20 24.11
C LEU A 183 17.63 4.21 25.25
N LEU A 184 16.42 4.18 25.82
CA LEU A 184 16.04 3.18 26.83
C LEU A 184 16.07 1.76 26.25
N GLY A 185 15.70 1.61 24.98
CA GLY A 185 15.79 0.33 24.27
C GLY A 185 17.22 -0.11 24.09
N PHE A 186 18.11 0.84 23.77
CA PHE A 186 19.54 0.61 23.69
C PHE A 186 20.15 0.13 25.02
N ALA A 187 19.71 0.66 26.16
CA ALA A 187 20.13 0.16 27.47
C ALA A 187 19.71 -1.32 27.68
N ASN A 188 18.48 -1.66 27.27
CA ASN A 188 18.00 -3.05 27.32
C ASN A 188 18.76 -3.98 26.36
N ASP A 189 19.07 -3.51 25.14
CA ASP A 189 19.85 -4.27 24.15
C ASP A 189 21.28 -4.55 24.66
N LEU A 190 21.82 -3.65 25.51
CA LEU A 190 23.06 -3.83 26.24
C LEU A 190 22.92 -4.70 27.51
N LYS A 191 21.80 -5.42 27.66
CA LYS A 191 21.50 -6.34 28.78
C LYS A 191 21.51 -5.66 30.16
N ARG A 192 21.17 -4.37 30.23
CA ARG A 192 21.04 -3.62 31.50
C ARG A 192 19.62 -3.12 31.68
N ASP A 193 19.04 -3.37 32.84
CA ASP A 193 17.68 -2.91 33.14
C ASP A 193 17.68 -1.45 33.59
N TYR A 194 17.17 -0.57 32.73
CA TYR A 194 17.04 0.85 33.05
C TYR A 194 16.02 1.10 34.18
N ARG A 195 15.07 0.18 34.42
CA ARG A 195 14.04 0.34 35.45
C ARG A 195 14.61 0.19 36.85
N ALA A 196 15.59 -0.71 37.03
CA ALA A 196 16.32 -0.83 38.29
C ALA A 196 17.01 0.48 38.67
N VAL A 197 17.69 1.12 37.70
CA VAL A 197 18.33 2.44 37.92
C VAL A 197 17.31 3.52 38.28
N ARG A 198 16.14 3.52 37.63
CA ARG A 198 15.05 4.45 37.94
C ARG A 198 14.42 4.20 39.31
N ALA A 199 14.39 2.96 39.79
CA ALA A 199 13.93 2.63 41.13
C ALA A 199 14.92 3.12 42.21
N GLU A 200 16.22 3.05 41.93
CA GLU A 200 17.27 3.56 42.82
C GLU A 200 17.32 5.10 42.84
N ILE A 201 17.11 5.74 41.68
CA ILE A 201 17.20 7.20 41.50
C ILE A 201 15.85 7.76 41.01
N PRO A 202 14.79 7.76 41.83
CA PRO A 202 13.48 8.28 41.45
C PRO A 202 13.53 9.77 41.12
N GLU A 203 12.50 10.27 40.42
CA GLU A 203 12.39 11.66 39.95
C GLU A 203 12.56 12.68 41.09
N GLU A 204 12.11 12.37 42.30
CA GLU A 204 12.25 13.21 43.50
C GLU A 204 13.70 13.46 43.92
N LYS A 205 14.65 12.59 43.52
CA LYS A 205 16.08 12.77 43.79
C LYS A 205 16.76 13.72 42.79
N PHE A 206 16.05 14.19 41.77
CA PHE A 206 16.61 15.11 40.79
C PHE A 206 16.75 16.49 41.41
N TYR A 207 17.96 17.03 41.37
CA TYR A 207 18.23 18.35 41.92
C TYR A 207 17.68 19.46 41.02
N LYS A 208 17.92 19.35 39.70
CA LYS A 208 17.41 20.28 38.68
C LYS A 208 17.31 19.58 37.33
N VAL A 209 16.24 19.87 36.58
CA VAL A 209 16.04 19.34 35.22
C VAL A 209 15.93 20.51 34.24
N TYR A 210 16.83 20.55 33.27
CA TYR A 210 16.78 21.43 32.13
C TYR A 210 16.05 20.71 30.99
N THR A 211 14.79 21.05 30.80
CA THR A 211 13.92 20.43 29.77
C THR A 211 14.44 20.63 28.35
N PHE A 212 13.88 19.97 27.34
CA PHE A 212 14.31 20.24 25.98
C PHE A 212 13.95 21.68 25.56
N ASN A 213 14.92 22.44 25.04
CA ASN A 213 14.68 23.75 24.43
C ASN A 213 15.25 23.76 23.00
N SER A 214 14.43 24.19 22.04
CA SER A 214 14.73 24.18 20.59
C SER A 214 15.94 25.03 20.18
N VAL A 215 16.30 26.04 20.97
CA VAL A 215 17.51 26.85 20.76
C VAL A 215 18.76 26.08 21.16
N ARG A 216 18.75 25.43 22.34
CA ARG A 216 19.88 24.63 22.83
C ARG A 216 19.97 23.23 22.20
N LYS A 217 18.84 22.72 21.69
CA LYS A 217 18.65 21.35 21.17
C LYS A 217 19.20 20.26 22.09
N SER A 218 19.10 20.47 23.39
CA SER A 218 19.57 19.56 24.44
C SER A 218 18.65 19.58 25.65
N MET A 219 18.74 18.52 26.44
CA MET A 219 18.11 18.31 27.73
C MET A 219 19.17 17.82 28.71
N SER A 220 19.12 18.29 29.95
CA SER A 220 20.06 17.89 31.00
C SER A 220 19.38 17.65 32.33
N THR A 221 19.85 16.67 33.08
CA THR A 221 19.38 16.34 34.44
C THR A 221 20.56 16.37 35.40
N VAL A 222 20.38 17.04 36.54
CA VAL A 222 21.38 17.18 37.60
C VAL A 222 21.01 16.28 38.78
N LEU A 223 21.96 15.45 39.20
CA LEU A 223 21.89 14.62 40.40
C LEU A 223 22.82 15.17 41.47
N LYS A 224 22.38 15.08 42.73
CA LYS A 224 23.24 15.27 43.90
C LYS A 224 23.78 13.91 44.34
N MET A 225 25.09 13.77 44.38
CA MET A 225 25.77 12.54 44.78
C MET A 225 25.83 12.43 46.32
N PRO A 226 25.99 11.22 46.88
CA PRO A 226 26.05 11.03 48.34
C PRO A 226 27.23 11.74 49.01
N ASP A 227 28.33 11.93 48.29
CA ASP A 227 29.52 12.67 48.75
C ASP A 227 29.27 14.19 48.85
N GLY A 228 28.15 14.69 48.32
CA GLY A 228 27.79 16.11 48.27
C GLY A 228 28.15 16.81 46.96
N SER A 229 28.84 16.13 46.04
CA SER A 229 29.12 16.64 44.68
C SER A 229 27.86 16.58 43.80
N PHE A 230 27.90 17.24 42.64
CA PHE A 230 26.82 17.16 41.66
C PHE A 230 27.30 16.53 40.36
N ARG A 231 26.46 15.69 39.76
CA ARG A 231 26.68 15.11 38.43
C ARG A 231 25.52 15.49 37.51
N MET A 232 25.84 16.14 36.41
CA MET A 232 24.87 16.46 35.37
C MET A 232 25.04 15.53 34.19
N PHE A 233 23.94 14.95 33.72
CA PHE A 233 23.87 14.25 32.44
C PHE A 233 23.19 15.14 31.40
N SER A 234 23.69 15.14 30.16
CA SER A 234 23.15 15.91 29.06
C SER A 234 23.00 15.06 27.80
N LYS A 235 21.92 15.28 27.06
CA LYS A 235 21.64 14.64 25.77
C LYS A 235 21.15 15.68 24.80
N GLY A 236 21.55 15.57 23.54
CA GLY A 236 21.14 16.53 22.52
C GLY A 236 21.69 16.21 21.15
N ALA A 237 21.41 17.11 20.21
CA ALA A 237 21.96 17.02 18.87
C ALA A 237 23.50 16.95 18.92
N SER A 238 24.06 15.94 18.26
CA SER A 238 25.47 15.59 18.39
C SER A 238 26.42 16.76 18.08
N GLU A 239 26.17 17.48 16.99
CA GLU A 239 26.97 18.58 16.49
C GLU A 239 26.93 19.83 17.38
N ILE A 240 25.93 19.96 18.24
CA ILE A 240 25.81 21.06 19.21
C ILE A 240 26.48 20.66 20.53
N LEU A 241 26.17 19.47 21.04
CA LEU A 241 26.67 19.04 22.34
C LEU A 241 28.17 18.75 22.32
N LEU A 242 28.70 18.21 21.21
CA LEU A 242 30.15 18.01 21.05
C LEU A 242 30.95 19.31 21.17
N LYS A 243 30.43 20.43 20.65
CA LYS A 243 31.12 21.74 20.75
C LYS A 243 31.29 22.20 22.19
N LYS A 244 30.37 21.77 23.07
CA LYS A 244 30.38 22.04 24.50
C LYS A 244 31.20 21.01 25.30
N CYS A 245 31.62 19.92 24.67
CA CYS A 245 32.47 18.92 25.31
C CYS A 245 33.95 19.36 25.32
N TYR A 246 34.60 19.21 26.47
CA TYR A 246 36.02 19.42 26.70
C TYR A 246 36.79 18.10 26.90
N LYS A 247 36.10 17.03 27.32
CA LYS A 247 36.69 15.70 27.48
C LYS A 247 35.88 14.64 26.73
N ILE A 248 36.48 13.48 26.51
CA ILE A 248 35.84 12.28 25.95
C ILE A 248 36.26 11.06 26.76
N VAL A 249 35.31 10.13 26.96
CA VAL A 249 35.58 8.86 27.63
C VAL A 249 36.37 7.93 26.70
N THR A 250 37.52 7.47 27.18
CA THR A 250 38.41 6.54 26.46
C THR A 250 38.04 5.08 26.68
N ALA A 251 38.70 4.16 25.98
CA ALA A 251 38.52 2.72 26.18
C ALA A 251 38.91 2.23 27.58
N GLY A 252 39.71 2.99 28.35
CA GLY A 252 40.00 2.68 29.75
C GLY A 252 38.93 3.15 30.74
N GLY A 253 37.90 3.86 30.28
CA GLY A 253 36.91 4.52 31.14
C GLY A 253 37.38 5.86 31.72
N GLU A 254 38.58 6.31 31.36
CA GLU A 254 39.14 7.59 31.78
C GLU A 254 38.73 8.74 30.85
N ALA A 255 38.58 9.94 31.42
CA ALA A 255 38.24 11.14 30.67
C ALA A 255 39.50 11.82 30.11
N LYS A 256 39.68 11.78 28.79
CA LYS A 256 40.80 12.41 28.07
C LYS A 256 40.39 13.77 27.53
N VAL A 257 41.31 14.72 27.50
CA VAL A 257 41.09 16.05 26.88
C VAL A 257 40.70 15.88 25.42
N PHE A 258 39.59 16.49 25.05
CA PHE A 258 38.99 16.42 23.72
C PHE A 258 39.28 17.72 22.97
N ARG A 259 40.39 17.72 22.20
CA ARG A 259 40.89 18.93 21.55
C ARG A 259 39.93 19.37 20.43
N PRO A 260 39.93 20.66 20.02
CA PRO A 260 39.14 21.13 18.88
C PRO A 260 39.30 20.27 17.62
N ARG A 261 40.53 19.86 17.31
CA ARG A 261 40.81 18.99 16.15
C ARG A 261 40.17 17.61 16.26
N ASP A 262 40.18 17.00 17.45
CA ASP A 262 39.57 15.69 17.68
C ASP A 262 38.04 15.76 17.56
N ARG A 263 37.45 16.89 18.00
CA ARG A 263 36.02 17.19 17.84
C ARG A 263 35.62 17.28 16.37
N ASP A 264 36.37 18.04 15.59
CA ASP A 264 36.12 18.19 14.16
C ASP A 264 36.32 16.88 13.39
N ASP A 265 37.33 16.09 13.78
CA ASP A 265 37.56 14.75 13.24
C ASP A 265 36.40 13.80 13.55
N MET A 266 35.85 13.84 14.77
CA MET A 266 34.68 13.03 15.14
C MET A 266 33.42 13.46 14.37
N VAL A 267 33.22 14.75 14.16
CA VAL A 267 32.13 15.26 13.31
C VAL A 267 32.26 14.72 11.89
N LYS A 268 33.43 14.86 11.26
CA LYS A 268 33.64 14.45 9.86
C LYS A 268 33.67 12.95 9.65
N LYS A 269 34.29 12.19 10.56
CA LYS A 269 34.51 10.75 10.39
C LYS A 269 33.36 9.89 10.92
N VAL A 270 32.54 10.41 11.84
CA VAL A 270 31.49 9.63 12.51
C VAL A 270 30.10 10.26 12.29
N ILE A 271 29.92 11.53 12.67
CA ILE A 271 28.60 12.17 12.66
C ILE A 271 28.09 12.40 11.23
N GLU A 272 28.91 12.97 10.35
CA GLU A 272 28.56 13.22 8.95
C GLU A 272 28.20 11.92 8.20
N PRO A 273 28.99 10.83 8.30
CA PRO A 273 28.61 9.52 7.75
C PRO A 273 27.28 9.00 8.31
N MET A 274 27.09 9.01 9.64
CA MET A 274 25.82 8.60 10.25
C MET A 274 24.63 9.41 9.72
N ALA A 275 24.78 10.73 9.63
CA ALA A 275 23.74 11.62 9.10
C ALA A 275 23.48 11.39 7.60
N SER A 276 24.52 11.07 6.82
CA SER A 276 24.41 10.74 5.39
C SER A 276 23.64 9.45 5.13
N GLU A 277 23.72 8.50 6.08
CA GLU A 277 22.92 7.27 6.12
C GLU A 277 21.50 7.50 6.65
N GLY A 278 21.12 8.75 6.94
CA GLY A 278 19.79 9.13 7.39
C GLY A 278 19.54 8.96 8.88
N LEU A 279 20.58 8.64 9.66
CA LEU A 279 20.47 8.46 11.11
C LEU A 279 20.34 9.80 11.83
N ARG A 280 19.49 9.84 12.85
CA ARG A 280 19.42 10.94 13.81
C ARG A 280 20.53 10.77 14.85
N THR A 281 21.53 11.63 14.81
CA THR A 281 22.70 11.56 15.69
C THR A 281 22.48 12.31 17.00
N ILE A 282 22.61 11.61 18.13
CA ILE A 282 22.46 12.15 19.48
C ILE A 282 23.74 11.92 20.26
N CYS A 283 24.25 12.96 20.91
CA CYS A 283 25.37 12.85 21.84
C CYS A 283 24.85 12.71 23.27
N LEU A 284 25.47 11.82 24.04
CA LEU A 284 25.29 11.68 25.48
C LEU A 284 26.58 12.14 26.17
N ALA A 285 26.45 13.02 27.14
CA ALA A 285 27.57 13.61 27.85
C ALA A 285 27.25 13.75 29.34
N TYR A 286 28.27 13.92 30.16
CA TYR A 286 28.12 14.24 31.57
C TYR A 286 29.12 15.31 32.01
N ARG A 287 28.87 15.93 33.16
CA ARG A 287 29.82 16.81 33.84
C ARG A 287 29.69 16.64 35.35
N ASP A 288 30.83 16.59 36.00
CA ASP A 288 30.93 16.54 37.45
C ASP A 288 31.27 17.92 37.99
N PHE A 289 30.64 18.29 39.10
CA PHE A 289 30.84 19.53 39.83
C PHE A 289 31.30 19.16 41.25
N PRO A 290 32.62 19.18 41.51
CA PRO A 290 33.17 18.80 42.80
C PRO A 290 32.86 19.87 43.85
N ILE A 291 32.73 19.46 45.11
CA ILE A 291 32.42 20.36 46.24
C ILE A 291 33.48 21.46 46.40
N SER A 292 34.73 21.15 46.04
CA SER A 292 35.86 22.08 46.10
C SER A 292 35.70 23.33 45.24
N GLU A 293 34.88 23.27 44.19
CA GLU A 293 34.60 24.40 43.29
C GLU A 293 33.41 25.26 43.75
N GLY A 294 32.77 24.90 44.87
CA GLY A 294 31.56 25.55 45.38
C GLY A 294 30.28 25.10 44.66
N GLN A 295 29.14 25.63 45.09
CA GLN A 295 27.86 25.35 44.44
C GLN A 295 27.78 26.13 43.11
N PRO A 296 27.58 25.46 41.96
CA PRO A 296 27.42 26.15 40.69
C PRO A 296 26.22 27.10 40.72
N ASP A 297 26.33 28.22 40.02
CA ASP A 297 25.17 29.06 39.73
C ASP A 297 24.27 28.33 38.73
N TRP A 298 23.23 27.68 39.25
CA TRP A 298 22.31 26.87 38.46
C TRP A 298 21.45 27.68 37.48
N ASP A 299 21.43 29.00 37.57
CA ASP A 299 20.66 29.86 36.67
C ASP A 299 21.50 30.31 35.47
N ASN A 300 22.82 30.27 35.57
CA ASN A 300 23.72 30.50 34.44
C ASN A 300 23.89 29.25 33.56
N GLU A 301 22.88 28.94 32.74
CA GLU A 301 22.87 27.75 31.88
C GLU A 301 24.08 27.62 30.94
N ASN A 302 24.64 28.74 30.48
CA ASN A 302 25.75 28.72 29.53
C ASN A 302 27.04 28.17 30.16
N ASP A 303 27.30 28.54 31.41
CA ASP A 303 28.45 28.05 32.14
C ASP A 303 28.30 26.57 32.49
N ILE A 304 27.12 26.18 32.99
CA ILE A 304 26.81 24.80 33.39
C ILE A 304 26.91 23.83 32.21
N LEU A 305 26.38 24.22 31.05
CA LEU A 305 26.38 23.37 29.85
C LEU A 305 27.71 23.37 29.11
N SER A 306 28.73 24.12 29.56
CA SER A 306 30.08 24.07 29.02
C SER A 306 30.91 22.93 29.66
N GLY A 307 32.12 22.67 29.17
CA GLY A 307 33.06 21.76 29.83
C GLY A 307 32.62 20.30 29.96
N LEU A 308 31.69 19.83 29.13
CA LEU A 308 31.13 18.48 29.24
C LEU A 308 32.15 17.38 28.89
N THR A 309 31.93 16.17 29.39
CA THR A 309 32.64 14.96 28.99
C THR A 309 31.73 14.12 28.10
N CYS A 310 32.11 13.93 26.84
CA CYS A 310 31.37 13.11 25.88
C CYS A 310 31.50 11.63 26.26
N ILE A 311 30.37 10.95 26.47
CA ILE A 311 30.31 9.51 26.73
C ILE A 311 30.27 8.76 25.41
N CYS A 312 29.27 9.08 24.58
CA CYS A 312 29.07 8.43 23.29
C CYS A 312 28.24 9.29 22.34
N VAL A 313 28.30 8.95 21.06
CA VAL A 313 27.37 9.42 20.02
C VAL A 313 26.61 8.22 19.49
N VAL A 314 25.29 8.30 19.44
CA VAL A 314 24.43 7.25 18.90
C VAL A 314 23.74 7.73 17.62
N GLY A 315 23.61 6.82 16.66
CA GLY A 315 22.78 6.99 15.47
C GLY A 315 21.46 6.27 15.66
N ILE A 316 20.36 7.03 15.69
CA ILE A 316 19.01 6.53 15.87
C ILE A 316 18.28 6.54 14.52
N GLU A 317 17.62 5.46 14.17
CA GLU A 317 16.74 5.41 13.00
C GLU A 317 15.41 4.74 13.29
N ASP A 318 14.47 4.98 12.39
CA ASP A 318 13.22 4.24 12.27
C ASP A 318 13.48 3.07 11.30
N PRO A 319 13.61 1.82 11.79
CA PRO A 319 14.01 0.70 10.97
C PRO A 319 12.93 0.36 9.95
N VAL A 320 13.38 -0.05 8.76
CA VAL A 320 12.52 -0.60 7.72
C VAL A 320 11.96 -1.94 8.18
N ARG A 321 10.69 -2.23 7.87
CA ARG A 321 10.10 -3.52 8.19
C ARG A 321 10.82 -4.64 7.38
N PRO A 322 11.17 -5.79 7.97
CA PRO A 322 11.97 -6.83 7.30
C PRO A 322 11.40 -7.31 5.97
N GLU A 323 10.08 -7.30 5.83
CA GLU A 323 9.34 -7.79 4.68
C GLU A 323 9.20 -6.76 3.54
N VAL A 324 9.40 -5.47 3.83
CA VAL A 324 9.23 -4.37 2.85
C VAL A 324 10.17 -4.49 1.65
N PRO A 325 11.48 -4.78 1.80
CA PRO A 325 12.38 -4.90 0.64
C PRO A 325 11.95 -5.99 -0.36
N ASP A 326 11.53 -7.16 0.13
CA ASP A 326 11.05 -8.25 -0.74
C ASP A 326 9.71 -7.89 -1.40
N ALA A 327 8.79 -7.30 -0.64
CA ALA A 327 7.50 -6.86 -1.17
C ALA A 327 7.66 -5.78 -2.27
N ILE A 328 8.56 -4.82 -2.09
CA ILE A 328 8.87 -3.81 -3.11
C ILE A 328 9.46 -4.44 -4.36
N LYS A 329 10.39 -5.40 -4.19
CA LYS A 329 10.97 -6.16 -5.32
C LYS A 329 9.88 -6.90 -6.10
N LYS A 330 8.94 -7.55 -5.43
CA LYS A 330 7.78 -8.22 -6.06
C LYS A 330 6.89 -7.24 -6.81
N CYS A 331 6.58 -6.08 -6.23
CA CYS A 331 5.83 -5.02 -6.91
C CYS A 331 6.54 -4.54 -8.18
N GLN A 332 7.85 -4.28 -8.11
CA GLN A 332 8.64 -3.83 -9.25
C GLN A 332 8.71 -4.89 -10.37
N GLN A 333 8.90 -6.16 -10.01
CA GLN A 333 8.84 -7.29 -10.96
C GLN A 333 7.48 -7.39 -11.65
N ALA A 334 6.39 -7.09 -10.93
CA ALA A 334 5.03 -7.05 -11.46
C ALA A 334 4.72 -5.83 -12.36
N GLY A 335 5.71 -4.96 -12.61
CA GLY A 335 5.59 -3.76 -13.41
C GLY A 335 5.02 -2.56 -12.67
N ILE A 336 5.01 -2.59 -11.33
CA ILE A 336 4.48 -1.52 -10.49
C ILE A 336 5.64 -0.65 -9.98
N THR A 337 5.58 0.65 -10.26
CA THR A 337 6.61 1.59 -9.82
C THR A 337 6.27 2.14 -8.43
N VAL A 338 7.03 1.72 -7.42
CA VAL A 338 6.91 2.22 -6.04
C VAL A 338 7.64 3.57 -5.90
N ARG A 339 6.99 4.55 -5.28
CA ARG A 339 7.52 5.89 -5.00
C ARG A 339 7.32 6.21 -3.53
N MET A 340 8.34 6.79 -2.90
CA MET A 340 8.25 7.28 -1.52
C MET A 340 7.85 8.75 -1.52
N VAL A 341 6.82 9.09 -0.74
CA VAL A 341 6.34 10.47 -0.58
C VAL A 341 6.24 10.77 0.92
N THR A 342 7.14 11.58 1.45
CA THR A 342 7.29 11.77 2.91
C THR A 342 7.58 13.22 3.30
N GLY A 343 7.17 13.58 4.51
CA GLY A 343 7.54 14.85 5.16
C GLY A 343 8.98 14.88 5.71
N ASP A 344 9.69 13.75 5.70
CA ASP A 344 11.07 13.65 6.20
C ASP A 344 12.08 14.36 5.31
N ASN A 345 13.29 14.58 5.84
CA ASN A 345 14.38 15.21 5.11
C ASN A 345 14.87 14.34 3.93
N ILE A 346 15.35 14.98 2.85
CA ILE A 346 15.78 14.29 1.63
C ILE A 346 16.87 13.24 1.86
N ASN A 347 17.85 13.51 2.73
CA ASN A 347 18.92 12.56 3.00
C ASN A 347 18.39 11.28 3.67
N THR A 348 17.51 11.44 4.67
CA THR A 348 16.86 10.30 5.34
C THR A 348 15.95 9.55 4.38
N ALA A 349 15.11 10.26 3.62
CA ALA A 349 14.22 9.63 2.65
C ALA A 349 14.99 8.85 1.59
N ARG A 350 16.10 9.41 1.07
CA ARG A 350 16.99 8.72 0.12
C ARG A 350 17.62 7.48 0.73
N ALA A 351 18.15 7.57 1.95
CA ALA A 351 18.77 6.43 2.62
C ALA A 351 17.76 5.29 2.86
N ILE A 352 16.56 5.60 3.33
CA ILE A 352 15.49 4.61 3.49
C ILE A 352 15.04 4.05 2.14
N ALA A 353 14.92 4.88 1.10
CA ALA A 353 14.56 4.43 -0.24
C ALA A 353 15.59 3.44 -0.83
N CYS A 354 16.88 3.67 -0.58
CA CYS A 354 17.94 2.70 -0.94
C CYS A 354 17.81 1.40 -0.14
N LYS A 355 17.59 1.48 1.19
CA LYS A 355 17.39 0.28 2.05
C LYS A 355 16.17 -0.54 1.63
N CYS A 356 15.09 0.12 1.22
CA CYS A 356 13.86 -0.51 0.74
C CYS A 356 13.96 -1.07 -0.69
N GLY A 357 15.03 -0.76 -1.45
CA GLY A 357 15.15 -1.14 -2.85
C GLY A 357 14.28 -0.30 -3.81
N ILE A 358 13.80 0.87 -3.39
CA ILE A 358 13.10 1.83 -4.26
C ILE A 358 14.09 2.53 -5.20
N LEU A 359 15.29 2.81 -4.69
CA LEU A 359 16.43 3.33 -5.45
C LEU A 359 17.52 2.28 -5.46
N GLN A 360 18.05 1.95 -6.64
CA GLN A 360 19.24 1.11 -6.74
C GLN A 360 20.50 1.97 -6.93
N PRO A 361 21.66 1.53 -6.43
CA PRO A 361 22.92 2.23 -6.67
C PRO A 361 23.22 2.32 -8.17
N GLY A 362 23.38 3.54 -8.69
CA GLY A 362 23.64 3.79 -10.11
C GLY A 362 22.41 4.17 -10.95
N ASP A 363 21.21 4.17 -10.37
CA ASP A 363 20.02 4.65 -11.06
C ASP A 363 20.02 6.18 -11.24
N ASP A 364 19.62 6.65 -12.43
CA ASP A 364 19.40 8.08 -12.75
C ASP A 364 17.98 8.57 -12.30
N PHE A 365 17.50 8.07 -11.17
CA PHE A 365 16.19 8.45 -10.62
C PHE A 365 16.28 9.71 -9.74
N LEU A 366 15.20 10.49 -9.75
CA LEU A 366 15.13 11.78 -9.06
C LEU A 366 14.65 11.64 -7.62
N CYS A 367 15.36 12.31 -6.71
CA CYS A 367 14.91 12.64 -5.36
C CYS A 367 14.72 14.16 -5.28
N LEU A 368 13.51 14.63 -4.98
CA LEU A 368 13.21 16.05 -4.89
C LEU A 368 12.67 16.41 -3.50
N ASP A 369 12.98 17.60 -3.02
CA ASP A 369 12.28 18.23 -1.90
C ASP A 369 10.97 18.86 -2.38
N GLY A 370 9.97 18.94 -1.51
CA GLY A 370 8.66 19.53 -1.80
C GLY A 370 8.74 20.97 -2.34
N LYS A 371 9.68 21.78 -1.83
CA LYS A 371 9.93 23.14 -2.35
C LYS A 371 10.42 23.12 -3.79
N GLU A 372 11.36 22.23 -4.11
CA GLU A 372 11.92 22.10 -5.46
C GLU A 372 10.88 21.53 -6.42
N PHE A 373 10.11 20.54 -5.98
CA PHE A 373 9.00 19.99 -6.73
C PHE A 373 7.98 21.09 -7.09
N ASN A 374 7.52 21.87 -6.12
CA ASN A 374 6.61 22.99 -6.36
C ASN A 374 7.18 24.02 -7.34
N ARG A 375 8.47 24.35 -7.22
CA ARG A 375 9.13 25.28 -8.13
C ARG A 375 9.14 24.78 -9.57
N ARG A 376 9.38 23.48 -9.79
CA ARG A 376 9.47 22.90 -11.13
C ARG A 376 8.10 22.70 -11.79
N ILE A 377 7.05 22.42 -11.04
CA ILE A 377 5.72 22.15 -11.60
C ILE A 377 4.91 23.42 -11.84
N ARG A 378 5.27 24.53 -11.20
CA ARG A 378 4.56 25.80 -11.32
C ARG A 378 5.15 26.69 -12.41
N ASN A 379 4.29 27.47 -13.06
CA ASN A 379 4.69 28.48 -14.03
C ASN A 379 5.00 29.83 -13.38
N GLU A 380 5.33 30.84 -14.20
CA GLU A 380 5.65 32.19 -13.73
C GLU A 380 4.46 32.87 -13.00
N ARG A 381 3.23 32.40 -13.25
CA ARG A 381 2.00 32.85 -12.58
C ARG A 381 1.68 32.05 -11.32
N GLY A 382 2.48 31.04 -10.97
CA GLY A 382 2.30 30.20 -9.80
C GLY A 382 1.29 29.06 -9.97
N GLU A 383 0.76 28.86 -11.18
CA GLU A 383 -0.21 27.81 -11.52
C GLU A 383 0.49 26.50 -11.87
N ILE A 384 -0.16 25.36 -11.58
CA ILE A 384 0.39 24.03 -11.82
C ILE A 384 0.22 23.66 -13.30
N GLU A 385 1.33 23.40 -14.01
CA GLU A 385 1.33 22.97 -15.41
C GLU A 385 1.57 21.45 -15.51
N GLN A 386 0.61 20.74 -16.12
CA GLN A 386 0.67 19.28 -16.28
C GLN A 386 1.90 18.83 -17.08
N GLU A 387 2.28 19.55 -18.15
CA GLU A 387 3.44 19.23 -18.99
C GLU A 387 4.77 19.25 -18.19
N ARG A 388 4.86 20.09 -17.15
CA ARG A 388 6.03 20.13 -16.28
C ARG A 388 6.07 18.96 -15.31
N ILE A 389 4.93 18.56 -14.76
CA ILE A 389 4.82 17.35 -13.93
C ILE A 389 5.23 16.13 -14.75
N ASP A 390 4.74 16.07 -15.99
CA ASP A 390 5.00 15.03 -16.98
C ASP A 390 6.50 14.81 -17.24
N LYS A 391 7.31 15.87 -17.24
CA LYS A 391 8.78 15.75 -17.37
C LYS A 391 9.47 15.16 -16.13
N ILE A 392 8.81 15.15 -14.97
CA ILE A 392 9.43 14.84 -13.67
C ILE A 392 8.97 13.49 -13.11
N TRP A 393 7.66 13.23 -13.10
CA TRP A 393 7.08 12.08 -12.41
C TRP A 393 7.58 10.70 -12.88
N PRO A 394 7.99 10.48 -14.16
CA PRO A 394 8.52 9.19 -14.60
C PRO A 394 9.82 8.81 -13.89
N LYS A 395 10.72 9.79 -13.69
CA LYS A 395 12.00 9.60 -12.99
C LYS A 395 11.91 9.81 -11.48
N LEU A 396 10.89 10.52 -10.99
CA LEU A 396 10.70 10.76 -9.56
C LEU A 396 10.46 9.45 -8.80
N ARG A 397 11.31 9.17 -7.81
CA ARG A 397 11.16 8.02 -6.88
C ARG A 397 10.97 8.45 -5.44
N VAL A 398 11.54 9.58 -5.05
CA VAL A 398 11.44 10.11 -3.68
C VAL A 398 11.02 11.57 -3.73
N LEU A 399 9.90 11.88 -3.08
CA LEU A 399 9.48 13.24 -2.77
C LEU A 399 9.58 13.45 -1.26
N ALA A 400 10.58 14.22 -0.83
CA ALA A 400 10.88 14.51 0.57
C ALA A 400 10.33 15.87 0.99
N ARG A 401 10.21 16.12 2.31
CA ARG A 401 9.62 17.34 2.89
C ARG A 401 8.30 17.76 2.23
N SER A 402 7.50 16.78 1.83
CA SER A 402 6.24 17.01 1.11
C SER A 402 5.15 17.48 2.07
N SER A 403 4.42 18.53 1.69
CA SER A 403 3.16 18.89 2.35
C SER A 403 2.01 17.96 1.91
N PRO A 404 0.89 17.88 2.67
CA PRO A 404 -0.32 17.16 2.24
C PRO A 404 -0.78 17.53 0.82
N THR A 405 -0.71 18.82 0.49
CA THR A 405 -1.03 19.34 -0.84
C THR A 405 -0.09 18.83 -1.92
N ASP A 406 1.21 18.70 -1.63
CA ASP A 406 2.18 18.18 -2.59
C ASP A 406 1.91 16.71 -2.92
N LYS A 407 1.53 15.91 -1.92
CA LYS A 407 1.12 14.51 -2.11
C LYS A 407 -0.07 14.41 -3.05
N HIS A 408 -1.10 15.21 -2.79
CA HIS A 408 -2.30 15.27 -3.63
C HIS A 408 -1.97 15.69 -5.07
N THR A 409 -1.17 16.75 -5.25
CA THR A 409 -0.78 17.25 -6.57
C THR A 409 0.03 16.22 -7.36
N LEU A 410 0.96 15.50 -6.72
CA LEU A 410 1.71 14.43 -7.37
C LEU A 410 0.77 13.30 -7.83
N VAL A 411 -0.12 12.83 -6.95
CA VAL A 411 -1.06 11.74 -7.28
C VAL A 411 -1.98 12.15 -8.42
N LYS A 412 -2.58 13.36 -8.34
CA LYS A 412 -3.41 13.90 -9.41
C LYS A 412 -2.63 14.02 -10.72
N GLY A 413 -1.40 14.55 -10.67
CA GLY A 413 -0.57 14.72 -11.85
C GLY A 413 -0.19 13.40 -12.53
N ILE A 414 0.03 12.32 -11.78
CA ILE A 414 0.27 10.99 -12.36
C ILE A 414 -1.00 10.43 -13.00
N ILE A 415 -2.15 10.60 -12.35
CA ILE A 415 -3.46 10.15 -12.84
C ILE A 415 -3.87 10.87 -14.14
N ASP A 416 -3.62 12.18 -14.20
CA ASP A 416 -3.99 13.05 -15.32
C ASP A 416 -2.92 13.04 -16.44
N SER A 417 -1.77 12.38 -16.23
CA SER A 417 -0.68 12.31 -17.20
C SER A 417 -1.05 11.55 -18.47
N THR A 418 -0.61 12.07 -19.62
CA THR A 418 -0.85 11.50 -20.95
C THR A 418 0.40 11.00 -21.66
N ILE A 419 1.58 11.04 -21.01
CA ILE A 419 2.84 10.58 -21.64
C ILE A 419 2.79 9.09 -21.97
N ALA A 420 2.24 8.29 -21.07
CA ALA A 420 2.08 6.87 -21.32
C ALA A 420 0.87 6.65 -22.22
N GLU A 421 0.96 5.69 -23.17
CA GLU A 421 -0.17 5.28 -24.02
C GLU A 421 -1.42 4.88 -23.22
N GLN A 422 -1.23 4.53 -21.94
CA GLN A 422 -2.27 4.13 -21.01
C GLN A 422 -2.25 5.03 -19.77
N ARG A 423 -3.44 5.47 -19.34
CA ARG A 423 -3.65 6.15 -18.06
C ARG A 423 -3.07 5.28 -16.92
N GLN A 424 -2.28 5.91 -16.07
CA GLN A 424 -1.70 5.26 -14.91
C GLN A 424 -2.79 4.98 -13.86
N VAL A 425 -2.64 3.87 -13.14
CA VAL A 425 -3.50 3.52 -12.01
C VAL A 425 -2.67 3.67 -10.75
N VAL A 426 -3.04 4.65 -9.94
CA VAL A 426 -2.23 5.07 -8.79
C VAL A 426 -2.87 4.59 -7.51
N ALA A 427 -2.14 3.74 -6.79
CA ALA A 427 -2.44 3.40 -5.41
C ALA A 427 -1.66 4.31 -4.46
N VAL A 428 -2.28 4.73 -3.36
CA VAL A 428 -1.64 5.55 -2.31
C VAL A 428 -1.74 4.82 -0.99
N THR A 429 -0.67 4.80 -0.20
CA THR A 429 -0.70 4.29 1.17
C THR A 429 -0.42 5.43 2.15
N GLY A 430 -1.17 5.48 3.24
CA GLY A 430 -0.99 6.48 4.28
C GLY A 430 -1.52 6.02 5.64
N ASP A 431 -1.00 6.63 6.69
CA ASP A 431 -1.42 6.39 8.08
C ASP A 431 -1.90 7.70 8.75
N GLY A 432 -1.44 8.86 8.28
CA GLY A 432 -1.72 10.15 8.87
C GLY A 432 -2.96 10.86 8.32
N THR A 433 -3.46 11.83 9.09
CA THR A 433 -4.48 12.80 8.62
C THR A 433 -4.02 13.59 7.39
N ASN A 434 -2.70 13.79 7.30
CA ASN A 434 -2.02 14.45 6.18
C ASN A 434 -2.18 13.70 4.84
N ASP A 435 -2.49 12.41 4.86
CA ASP A 435 -2.61 11.59 3.66
C ASP A 435 -4.04 11.57 3.11
N GLY A 436 -5.03 12.01 3.89
CA GLY A 436 -6.45 11.97 3.53
C GLY A 436 -6.77 12.51 2.11
N PRO A 437 -6.32 13.73 1.74
CA PRO A 437 -6.57 14.28 0.40
C PRO A 437 -5.93 13.48 -0.75
N ALA A 438 -4.79 12.83 -0.49
CA ALA A 438 -4.11 12.00 -1.49
C ALA A 438 -4.76 10.62 -1.61
N LEU A 439 -5.11 10.00 -0.47
CA LEU A 439 -5.85 8.74 -0.39
C LEU A 439 -7.19 8.83 -1.13
N LYS A 440 -7.95 9.90 -0.91
CA LYS A 440 -9.25 10.07 -1.56
C LYS A 440 -9.17 10.34 -3.06
N LYS A 441 -8.05 10.88 -3.54
CA LYS A 441 -7.83 11.21 -4.95
C LYS A 441 -7.25 10.05 -5.75
N ALA A 442 -6.57 9.11 -5.08
CA ALA A 442 -6.01 7.91 -5.67
C ALA A 442 -7.09 7.07 -6.37
N ASP A 443 -6.69 6.21 -7.32
CA ASP A 443 -7.60 5.21 -7.85
C ASP A 443 -7.87 4.11 -6.80
N VAL A 444 -6.91 3.86 -5.89
CA VAL A 444 -7.05 3.00 -4.71
C VAL A 444 -6.28 3.59 -3.52
N GLY A 445 -6.97 3.89 -2.43
CA GLY A 445 -6.35 4.31 -1.16
C GLY A 445 -6.19 3.17 -0.16
N PHE A 446 -5.00 3.02 0.42
CA PHE A 446 -4.68 2.09 1.50
C PHE A 446 -4.44 2.82 2.81
N ALA A 447 -5.10 2.39 3.88
CA ALA A 447 -4.83 2.84 5.24
C ALA A 447 -4.25 1.73 6.12
N MET A 448 -3.37 2.12 7.03
CA MET A 448 -2.90 1.25 8.12
C MET A 448 -4.02 1.05 9.15
N GLY A 449 -4.31 -0.19 9.52
CA GLY A 449 -5.38 -0.56 10.43
C GLY A 449 -5.05 -0.31 11.90
N ILE A 450 -3.78 -0.48 12.29
CA ILE A 450 -3.32 -0.30 13.68
C ILE A 450 -2.75 1.10 13.87
N ALA A 451 -1.73 1.47 13.09
CA ALA A 451 -1.03 2.76 13.20
C ALA A 451 -1.81 3.93 12.58
N GLY A 452 -2.76 3.64 11.68
CA GLY A 452 -3.47 4.68 10.95
C GLY A 452 -4.53 5.41 11.78
N THR A 453 -4.64 6.71 11.55
CA THR A 453 -5.69 7.56 12.12
C THR A 453 -7.06 7.24 11.52
N ASP A 454 -8.14 7.51 12.26
CA ASP A 454 -9.50 7.22 11.78
C ASP A 454 -9.85 8.00 10.51
N VAL A 455 -9.34 9.23 10.38
CA VAL A 455 -9.47 10.04 9.16
C VAL A 455 -8.83 9.36 7.95
N ALA A 456 -7.64 8.75 8.12
CA ALA A 456 -6.98 8.02 7.04
C ALA A 456 -7.77 6.76 6.66
N LYS A 457 -8.27 6.01 7.66
CA LYS A 457 -9.13 4.83 7.44
C LYS A 457 -10.40 5.18 6.69
N GLU A 458 -11.06 6.27 7.06
CA GLU A 458 -12.28 6.76 6.40
C GLU A 458 -12.05 7.24 4.96
N ALA A 459 -10.89 7.84 4.68
CA ALA A 459 -10.52 8.29 3.34
C ALA A 459 -10.08 7.15 2.41
N SER A 460 -9.71 5.99 2.96
CA SER A 460 -9.18 4.83 2.22
C SER A 460 -10.25 3.87 1.71
N ASP A 461 -9.90 3.10 0.68
CA ASP A 461 -10.73 2.07 0.07
C ASP A 461 -10.42 0.67 0.63
N ILE A 462 -9.17 0.43 1.03
CA ILE A 462 -8.71 -0.82 1.62
C ILE A 462 -7.94 -0.52 2.91
N ILE A 463 -8.27 -1.24 3.98
CA ILE A 463 -7.59 -1.14 5.27
C ILE A 463 -6.75 -2.40 5.47
N LEU A 464 -5.46 -2.23 5.76
CA LEU A 464 -4.54 -3.31 6.11
C LEU A 464 -4.66 -3.59 7.60
N THR A 465 -5.21 -4.73 8.02
CA THR A 465 -5.47 -5.00 9.44
C THR A 465 -4.20 -5.34 10.22
N ASP A 466 -3.12 -5.68 9.53
CA ASP A 466 -1.83 -6.09 10.10
C ASP A 466 -0.69 -5.07 9.90
N ASP A 467 -0.97 -3.92 9.28
CA ASP A 467 0.01 -2.88 8.91
C ASP A 467 1.22 -3.41 8.12
N ASN A 468 1.03 -4.49 7.37
CA ASN A 468 2.11 -5.12 6.62
C ASN A 468 2.07 -4.72 5.14
N PHE A 469 3.20 -4.22 4.61
CA PHE A 469 3.30 -3.84 3.20
C PHE A 469 3.13 -5.05 2.25
N SER A 470 3.43 -6.27 2.70
CA SER A 470 3.19 -7.51 1.96
C SER A 470 1.71 -7.73 1.64
N SER A 471 0.81 -7.22 2.48
CA SER A 471 -0.63 -7.29 2.27
C SER A 471 -1.06 -6.51 1.01
N ILE A 472 -0.32 -5.46 0.63
CA ILE A 472 -0.53 -4.74 -0.64
C ILE A 472 -0.18 -5.62 -1.84
N VAL A 473 0.92 -6.39 -1.75
CA VAL A 473 1.29 -7.36 -2.80
C VAL A 473 0.20 -8.42 -2.95
N LYS A 474 -0.34 -8.92 -1.83
CA LYS A 474 -1.49 -9.83 -1.84
C LYS A 474 -2.73 -9.17 -2.46
N ALA A 475 -3.00 -7.91 -2.16
CA ALA A 475 -4.12 -7.18 -2.77
C ALA A 475 -3.98 -7.08 -4.31
N VAL A 476 -2.76 -6.86 -4.82
CA VAL A 476 -2.48 -6.92 -6.27
C VAL A 476 -2.73 -8.32 -6.82
N MET A 477 -2.28 -9.38 -6.13
CA MET A 477 -2.52 -10.76 -6.54
C MET A 477 -4.01 -11.08 -6.62
N TRP A 478 -4.77 -10.72 -5.58
CA TRP A 478 -6.22 -10.89 -5.54
C TRP A 478 -6.92 -10.10 -6.64
N GLY A 479 -6.54 -8.83 -6.86
CA GLY A 479 -7.10 -8.02 -7.94
C GLY A 479 -6.85 -8.62 -9.34
N ARG A 480 -5.66 -9.18 -9.58
CA ARG A 480 -5.34 -9.89 -10.83
C ARG A 480 -6.12 -11.22 -10.96
N ASN A 481 -6.31 -11.92 -9.85
CA ASN A 481 -7.08 -13.16 -9.81
C ASN A 481 -8.56 -12.90 -10.12
N VAL A 482 -9.15 -11.84 -9.56
CA VAL A 482 -10.53 -11.40 -9.84
C VAL A 482 -10.74 -11.23 -11.35
N TYR A 483 -9.84 -10.50 -12.02
CA TYR A 483 -9.94 -10.27 -13.46
C TYR A 483 -9.87 -11.58 -14.28
N ASP A 484 -8.94 -12.48 -13.93
CA ASP A 484 -8.80 -13.76 -14.62
C ASP A 484 -10.02 -14.67 -14.36
N SER A 485 -10.54 -14.72 -13.13
CA SER A 485 -11.75 -15.46 -12.79
C SER A 485 -12.97 -14.95 -13.56
N ILE A 486 -13.14 -13.62 -13.67
CA ILE A 486 -14.21 -13.02 -14.49
C ILE A 486 -14.06 -13.40 -15.96
N SER A 487 -12.83 -13.37 -16.49
CA SER A 487 -12.55 -13.71 -17.88
C SER A 487 -12.84 -15.20 -18.18
N LYS A 488 -12.45 -16.10 -17.28
CA LYS A 488 -12.77 -17.54 -17.37
C LYS A 488 -14.28 -17.78 -17.32
N PHE A 489 -14.98 -17.11 -16.41
CA PHE A 489 -16.43 -17.21 -16.27
C PHE A 489 -17.14 -16.73 -17.55
N LEU A 490 -16.73 -15.58 -18.08
CA LEU A 490 -17.25 -15.07 -19.34
C LEU A 490 -17.00 -16.01 -20.52
N GLN A 491 -15.83 -16.65 -20.57
CA GLN A 491 -15.50 -17.59 -21.65
C GLN A 491 -16.46 -18.78 -21.63
N PHE A 492 -16.69 -19.34 -20.45
CA PHE A 492 -17.62 -20.45 -20.25
C PHE A 492 -19.07 -20.03 -20.58
N GLN A 493 -19.55 -18.94 -20.01
CA GLN A 493 -20.92 -18.44 -20.21
C GLN A 493 -21.22 -18.14 -21.69
N LEU A 494 -20.34 -17.39 -22.36
CA LEU A 494 -20.55 -17.00 -23.76
C LEU A 494 -20.53 -18.21 -24.68
N THR A 495 -19.68 -19.21 -24.42
CA THR A 495 -19.62 -20.43 -25.23
C THR A 495 -20.95 -21.18 -25.16
N VAL A 496 -21.49 -21.42 -23.96
CA VAL A 496 -22.74 -22.17 -23.83
C VAL A 496 -23.92 -21.37 -24.37
N ASN A 497 -23.96 -20.04 -24.19
CA ASN A 497 -24.99 -19.19 -24.78
C ASN A 497 -24.99 -19.24 -26.32
N VAL A 498 -23.81 -19.16 -26.96
CA VAL A 498 -23.68 -19.25 -28.43
C VAL A 498 -24.20 -20.60 -28.92
N VAL A 499 -23.82 -21.70 -28.27
CA VAL A 499 -24.25 -23.05 -28.65
C VAL A 499 -25.75 -23.24 -28.43
N ALA A 500 -26.28 -22.86 -27.27
CA ALA A 500 -27.70 -23.00 -26.95
C ALA A 500 -28.58 -22.24 -27.95
N VAL A 501 -28.20 -21.01 -28.32
CA VAL A 501 -28.94 -20.19 -29.30
C VAL A 501 -28.91 -20.83 -30.69
N ILE A 502 -27.74 -21.29 -31.16
CA ILE A 502 -27.61 -21.90 -32.48
C ILE A 502 -28.35 -23.24 -32.54
N VAL A 503 -28.27 -24.07 -31.50
CA VAL A 503 -28.99 -25.35 -31.44
C VAL A 503 -30.50 -25.14 -31.43
N ALA A 504 -31.01 -24.22 -30.62
CA ALA A 504 -32.43 -23.91 -30.56
C ALA A 504 -32.94 -23.35 -31.89
N PHE A 505 -32.20 -22.43 -32.52
CA PHE A 505 -32.57 -21.84 -33.81
C PHE A 505 -32.56 -22.87 -34.94
N THR A 506 -31.46 -23.62 -35.11
CA THR A 506 -31.34 -24.63 -36.17
C THR A 506 -32.32 -25.78 -35.96
N GLY A 507 -32.56 -26.19 -34.71
CA GLY A 507 -33.60 -27.15 -34.36
C GLY A 507 -34.99 -26.66 -34.78
N ALA A 508 -35.39 -25.47 -34.33
CA ALA A 508 -36.69 -24.91 -34.68
C ALA A 508 -36.90 -24.78 -36.20
N CYS A 509 -35.86 -24.42 -36.96
CA CYS A 509 -35.94 -24.33 -38.43
C CYS A 509 -36.11 -25.68 -39.13
N ILE A 510 -35.53 -26.77 -38.61
CA ILE A 510 -35.51 -28.07 -39.29
C ILE A 510 -36.62 -28.99 -38.77
N THR A 511 -36.79 -29.09 -37.45
CA THR A 511 -37.74 -29.99 -36.79
C THR A 511 -39.05 -29.32 -36.39
N GLN A 512 -39.24 -28.03 -36.71
CA GLN A 512 -40.38 -27.20 -36.28
C GLN A 512 -40.57 -27.13 -34.74
N ASP A 513 -39.57 -27.57 -33.98
CA ASP A 513 -39.53 -27.51 -32.53
C ASP A 513 -38.08 -27.46 -32.04
N SER A 514 -37.86 -26.94 -30.83
CA SER A 514 -36.54 -26.87 -30.19
C SER A 514 -36.19 -28.22 -29.55
N PRO A 515 -34.97 -28.75 -29.77
CA PRO A 515 -34.56 -30.02 -29.15
C PRO A 515 -34.38 -29.94 -27.63
N LEU A 516 -34.35 -28.73 -27.06
CA LEU A 516 -34.32 -28.49 -25.63
C LEU A 516 -35.67 -27.94 -25.17
N LYS A 517 -36.35 -28.67 -24.28
CA LYS A 517 -37.60 -28.22 -23.64
C LYS A 517 -37.34 -27.06 -22.69
N ALA A 518 -38.37 -26.25 -22.42
CA ALA A 518 -38.28 -25.10 -21.51
C ALA A 518 -37.69 -25.45 -20.12
N VAL A 519 -38.07 -26.59 -19.53
CA VAL A 519 -37.54 -27.05 -18.24
C VAL A 519 -36.05 -27.43 -18.32
N GLN A 520 -35.61 -28.04 -19.43
CA GLN A 520 -34.21 -28.40 -19.64
C GLN A 520 -33.35 -27.16 -19.86
N MET A 521 -33.87 -26.16 -20.57
CA MET A 521 -33.21 -24.86 -20.74
C MET A 521 -33.01 -24.14 -19.40
N LEU A 522 -34.00 -24.19 -18.51
CA LEU A 522 -33.87 -23.70 -17.13
C LEU A 522 -32.76 -24.41 -16.36
N TRP A 523 -32.65 -25.73 -16.49
CA TRP A 523 -31.56 -26.52 -15.88
C TRP A 523 -30.18 -26.13 -16.41
N VAL A 524 -30.04 -25.97 -17.73
CA VAL A 524 -28.78 -25.49 -18.34
C VAL A 524 -28.42 -24.11 -17.80
N ASN A 525 -29.39 -23.20 -17.71
CA ASN A 525 -29.18 -21.86 -17.20
C ASN A 525 -28.76 -21.88 -15.71
N LEU A 526 -29.41 -22.69 -14.89
CA LEU A 526 -29.06 -22.85 -13.48
C LEU A 526 -27.62 -23.35 -13.29
N ILE A 527 -27.22 -24.37 -14.07
CA ILE A 527 -25.88 -24.95 -14.01
C ILE A 527 -24.83 -23.94 -14.49
N MET A 528 -25.09 -23.30 -15.63
CA MET A 528 -24.16 -22.34 -16.22
C MET A 528 -23.95 -21.13 -15.31
N ASP A 529 -25.03 -20.62 -14.73
CA ASP A 529 -24.97 -19.38 -13.99
C ASP A 529 -24.50 -19.58 -12.55
N THR A 530 -25.15 -20.49 -11.82
CA THR A 530 -24.99 -20.56 -10.36
C THR A 530 -23.79 -21.40 -9.97
N PHE A 531 -23.66 -22.60 -10.57
CA PHE A 531 -22.57 -23.51 -10.20
C PHE A 531 -21.25 -23.10 -10.82
N ALA A 532 -21.23 -22.65 -12.08
CA ALA A 532 -19.98 -22.23 -12.71
C ALA A 532 -19.41 -20.94 -12.12
N SER A 533 -20.25 -19.95 -11.79
CA SER A 533 -19.79 -18.73 -11.10
C SER A 533 -19.21 -19.05 -9.72
N LEU A 534 -19.83 -19.97 -8.97
CA LEU A 534 -19.33 -20.41 -7.66
C LEU A 534 -17.99 -21.15 -7.77
N ALA A 535 -17.85 -22.05 -8.74
CA ALA A 535 -16.62 -22.79 -8.98
C ALA A 535 -15.46 -21.84 -9.35
N LEU A 536 -15.71 -20.86 -10.22
CA LEU A 536 -14.67 -19.94 -10.68
C LEU A 536 -14.36 -18.81 -9.69
N ALA A 537 -15.29 -18.49 -8.78
CA ALA A 537 -15.04 -17.57 -7.67
C ALA A 537 -14.13 -18.14 -6.58
N THR A 538 -13.97 -19.46 -6.51
CA THR A 538 -13.25 -20.12 -5.43
C THR A 538 -11.78 -20.43 -5.74
N GLU A 539 -11.32 -20.16 -6.96
CA GLU A 539 -9.91 -20.35 -7.32
C GLU A 539 -8.97 -19.44 -6.50
N PRO A 540 -7.95 -20.00 -5.81
CA PRO A 540 -6.97 -19.21 -5.09
C PRO A 540 -5.98 -18.53 -6.05
N PRO A 541 -5.47 -17.33 -5.69
CA PRO A 541 -4.45 -16.65 -6.47
C PRO A 541 -3.12 -17.43 -6.45
N THR A 542 -2.34 -17.31 -7.52
CA THR A 542 -0.99 -17.90 -7.62
C THR A 542 0.06 -16.81 -7.83
N GLU A 543 1.30 -17.04 -7.38
CA GLU A 543 2.39 -16.07 -7.54
C GLU A 543 2.75 -15.81 -9.02
N ALA A 544 2.42 -16.74 -9.92
CA ALA A 544 2.58 -16.55 -11.36
C ALA A 544 1.83 -15.31 -11.88
N LEU A 545 0.77 -14.87 -11.19
CA LEU A 545 0.04 -13.65 -11.51
C LEU A 545 0.91 -12.39 -11.38
N LEU A 546 1.98 -12.42 -10.57
CA LEU A 546 2.91 -11.29 -10.40
C LEU A 546 3.98 -11.21 -11.49
N LEU A 547 4.17 -12.25 -12.30
CA LEU A 547 5.21 -12.28 -13.34
C LEU A 547 4.84 -11.51 -14.62
N ARG A 548 3.56 -11.15 -14.77
CA ARG A 548 3.06 -10.38 -15.91
C ARG A 548 2.87 -8.89 -15.57
N LYS A 549 2.88 -8.04 -16.59
CA LYS A 549 2.51 -6.62 -16.47
C LYS A 549 0.99 -6.46 -16.30
N PRO A 550 0.50 -5.35 -15.71
CA PRO A 550 -0.92 -5.06 -15.62
C PRO A 550 -1.58 -5.00 -17.01
N TYR A 551 -2.86 -5.37 -17.11
CA TYR A 551 -3.56 -5.46 -18.39
C TYR A 551 -3.80 -4.09 -19.03
N GLY A 552 -3.97 -3.05 -18.21
CA GLY A 552 -4.26 -1.70 -18.69
C GLY A 552 -5.77 -1.52 -18.90
N ARG A 553 -6.29 -0.34 -18.55
CA ARG A 553 -7.74 -0.08 -18.46
C ARG A 553 -8.48 -0.14 -19.81
N ASN A 554 -7.78 0.05 -20.92
CA ASN A 554 -8.38 0.11 -22.26
C ASN A 554 -8.34 -1.23 -23.00
N LYS A 555 -7.79 -2.30 -22.41
CA LYS A 555 -7.82 -3.61 -23.07
C LYS A 555 -9.25 -4.15 -23.09
N PRO A 556 -9.70 -4.71 -24.22
CA PRO A 556 -11.01 -5.35 -24.29
C PRO A 556 -11.05 -6.55 -23.35
N LEU A 557 -12.15 -6.72 -22.62
CA LEU A 557 -12.38 -7.84 -21.71
C LEU A 557 -12.35 -9.19 -22.44
N ILE A 558 -12.88 -9.23 -23.67
CA ILE A 558 -12.81 -10.39 -24.55
C ILE A 558 -11.53 -10.30 -25.39
N SER A 559 -10.52 -11.08 -25.01
CA SER A 559 -9.27 -11.17 -25.76
C SER A 559 -9.42 -11.99 -27.05
N ARG A 560 -8.49 -11.82 -28.00
CA ARG A 560 -8.45 -12.64 -29.23
C ARG A 560 -8.31 -14.14 -28.92
N THR A 561 -7.53 -14.48 -27.88
CA THR A 561 -7.37 -15.86 -27.42
C THR A 561 -8.67 -16.42 -26.85
N MET A 562 -9.38 -15.62 -26.05
CA MET A 562 -10.69 -15.99 -25.52
C MET A 562 -11.71 -16.19 -26.64
N MET A 563 -11.74 -15.31 -27.64
CA MET A 563 -12.61 -15.46 -28.82
C MET A 563 -12.30 -16.74 -29.60
N LYS A 564 -11.01 -17.06 -29.81
CA LYS A 564 -10.59 -18.32 -30.44
C LYS A 564 -11.10 -19.54 -29.65
N ASN A 565 -11.01 -19.50 -28.33
CA ASN A 565 -11.50 -20.58 -27.47
C ASN A 565 -13.02 -20.72 -27.54
N ILE A 566 -13.76 -19.60 -27.47
CA ILE A 566 -15.22 -19.58 -27.57
C ILE A 566 -15.66 -20.21 -28.89
N LEU A 567 -15.10 -19.75 -30.02
CA LEU A 567 -15.46 -20.25 -31.33
C LEU A 567 -15.06 -21.72 -31.52
N GLY A 568 -13.85 -22.10 -31.09
CA GLY A 568 -13.37 -23.48 -31.21
C GLY A 568 -14.23 -24.48 -30.43
N HIS A 569 -14.56 -24.16 -29.17
CA HIS A 569 -15.44 -25.00 -28.36
C HIS A 569 -16.88 -24.98 -28.87
N ALA A 570 -17.39 -23.83 -29.33
CA ALA A 570 -18.73 -23.75 -29.91
C ALA A 570 -18.85 -24.63 -31.15
N VAL A 571 -17.89 -24.59 -32.07
CA VAL A 571 -17.88 -25.44 -33.27
C VAL A 571 -17.85 -26.92 -32.88
N TYR A 572 -17.01 -27.31 -31.93
CA TYR A 572 -16.93 -28.71 -31.45
C TYR A 572 -18.26 -29.19 -30.83
N GLN A 573 -18.85 -28.38 -29.95
CA GLN A 573 -20.13 -28.71 -29.30
C GLN A 573 -21.27 -28.78 -30.33
N LEU A 574 -21.33 -27.83 -31.26
CA LEU A 574 -22.33 -27.83 -32.34
C LEU A 574 -22.19 -29.04 -33.25
N ALA A 575 -20.97 -29.37 -33.68
CA ALA A 575 -20.72 -30.54 -34.51
C ALA A 575 -21.16 -31.83 -33.80
N THR A 576 -20.84 -31.96 -32.51
CA THR A 576 -21.24 -33.12 -31.71
C THR A 576 -22.76 -33.18 -31.53
N ILE A 577 -23.39 -32.08 -31.10
CA ILE A 577 -24.84 -32.02 -30.87
C ILE A 577 -25.60 -32.27 -32.17
N PHE A 578 -25.21 -31.65 -33.29
CA PHE A 578 -25.89 -31.86 -34.57
C PHE A 578 -25.66 -33.26 -35.13
N THR A 579 -24.49 -33.86 -34.92
CA THR A 579 -24.26 -35.26 -35.31
C THR A 579 -25.17 -36.20 -34.52
N LEU A 580 -25.26 -36.02 -33.20
CA LEU A 580 -26.18 -36.80 -32.37
C LEU A 580 -27.64 -36.54 -32.73
N LEU A 581 -28.00 -35.29 -33.00
CA LEU A 581 -29.37 -34.89 -33.28
C LEU A 581 -29.84 -35.37 -34.65
N PHE A 582 -29.02 -35.28 -35.71
CA PHE A 582 -29.39 -35.60 -37.09
C PHE A 582 -28.96 -37.00 -37.58
N VAL A 583 -27.91 -37.58 -36.99
CA VAL A 583 -27.35 -38.88 -37.43
C VAL A 583 -27.35 -39.92 -36.31
N GLY A 584 -27.60 -39.51 -35.06
CA GLY A 584 -27.54 -40.40 -33.89
C GLY A 584 -28.46 -41.62 -33.97
N GLU A 585 -29.65 -41.48 -34.57
CA GLU A 585 -30.60 -42.59 -34.79
C GLU A 585 -29.98 -43.74 -35.60
N LYS A 586 -29.22 -43.41 -36.65
CA LYS A 586 -28.52 -44.39 -37.49
C LYS A 586 -27.24 -44.89 -36.85
N LEU A 587 -26.57 -44.02 -36.07
CA LEU A 587 -25.30 -44.36 -35.43
C LEU A 587 -25.48 -45.36 -34.29
N PHE A 588 -26.56 -45.22 -33.53
CA PHE A 588 -26.86 -46.05 -32.35
C PHE A 588 -27.98 -47.08 -32.56
N ASP A 589 -28.53 -47.16 -33.77
CA ASP A 589 -29.64 -48.06 -34.14
C ASP A 589 -30.84 -47.94 -33.19
N ILE A 590 -31.30 -46.71 -33.00
CA ILE A 590 -32.43 -46.36 -32.12
C ILE A 590 -33.50 -45.57 -32.87
N ASP A 591 -34.75 -45.72 -32.43
CA ASP A 591 -35.90 -45.04 -33.02
C ASP A 591 -35.77 -43.51 -32.96
N SER A 592 -36.24 -42.84 -34.02
CA SER A 592 -36.17 -41.39 -34.14
C SER A 592 -37.14 -40.68 -33.19
N GLY A 593 -36.60 -39.96 -32.20
CA GLY A 593 -37.39 -39.11 -31.32
C GLY A 593 -37.88 -37.80 -31.97
N ARG A 594 -37.47 -37.47 -33.20
CA ARG A 594 -37.76 -36.15 -33.82
C ARG A 594 -39.23 -35.93 -34.13
N ASN A 595 -39.97 -37.01 -34.43
CA ASN A 595 -41.39 -36.98 -34.79
C ASN A 595 -42.28 -37.57 -33.70
N ALA A 596 -41.73 -37.89 -32.53
CA ALA A 596 -42.49 -38.49 -31.45
C ALA A 596 -43.47 -37.45 -30.86
N PRO A 597 -44.78 -37.74 -30.75
CA PRO A 597 -45.72 -36.81 -30.13
C PRO A 597 -45.35 -36.59 -28.66
N LEU A 598 -45.17 -35.32 -28.29
CA LEU A 598 -44.62 -34.88 -27.01
C LEU A 598 -45.52 -35.11 -25.79
N ASN A 599 -46.74 -35.63 -26.00
CA ASN A 599 -47.76 -35.87 -24.99
C ASN A 599 -48.14 -37.36 -24.94
N VAL A 600 -47.22 -38.22 -24.51
CA VAL A 600 -47.60 -39.49 -23.92
C VAL A 600 -46.82 -39.63 -22.62
N SER A 601 -47.58 -39.61 -21.51
CA SER A 601 -47.20 -39.71 -20.09
C SER A 601 -46.44 -38.55 -19.46
#